data_AF-A0A7X2SYP3-F1
#
_entry.id   AF-A0A7X2SYP3-F1
#
_cell.length_a   1.000
_cell.length_b   1.000
_cell.length_c   1.000
_cell.angle_alpha   90.00
_cell.angle_beta   90.00
_cell.angle_gamma   90.00
#
_symmetry.space_group_name_H-M   'P 1'
#
loop_
_entity.id
_entity.type
_entity.pdbx_description
1 polymer ?
#
loop_
_entity_poly.entity_id
_entity_poly.type
_entity_poly.pdbx_seq_one_letter_code
_entity_poly.pdbx_strand_id
1 'polypeptide(L)'
;LALNKEDEKIRFRDIQAQPRKIISSPTWSGLEDEHVSYNACYTNVHELIPWRTLSGRQQLYQDHEWMRAFGESLMVYRPPIDTRAAKPLLNSKPNGNPEKALNFLTPHQKWGIHSTYSDNLLMLTLSRGGPIVWMSEDDARELGIVDNDWIEAFNANGALTAR
;
A
#
# COMPACT_ATOMS: atom_id res chain seq x y z
N LEU A 1 -4.97 -31.78 8.52
CA LEU A 1 -4.22 -31.04 7.48
C LEU A 1 -2.69 -31.20 7.53
N ALA A 2 -2.09 -31.79 8.58
CA ALA A 2 -0.62 -31.84 8.71
C ALA A 2 -0.02 -33.22 9.06
N LEU A 3 -0.83 -34.29 9.17
CA LEU A 3 -0.35 -35.63 9.59
C LEU A 3 0.77 -36.17 8.70
N ASN A 4 0.68 -35.94 7.40
CA ASN A 4 1.70 -36.33 6.42
C ASN A 4 3.05 -35.60 6.58
N LYS A 5 3.10 -34.54 7.39
CA LYS A 5 4.30 -33.75 7.68
C LYS A 5 4.55 -33.64 9.20
N GLU A 6 3.99 -34.52 10.04
CA GLU A 6 4.13 -34.44 11.50
C GLU A 6 5.58 -34.55 11.99
N ASP A 7 6.41 -35.34 11.29
CA ASP A 7 7.82 -35.46 11.65
C ASP A 7 8.69 -34.27 11.20
N GLU A 8 8.20 -33.47 10.25
CA GLU A 8 8.95 -32.35 9.67
C GLU A 8 9.33 -31.32 10.75
N LYS A 9 10.63 -31.03 10.83
CA LYS A 9 11.22 -30.18 11.87
C LYS A 9 12.26 -29.27 11.25
N ILE A 10 11.81 -28.15 10.69
CA ILE A 10 12.70 -27.14 10.12
C ILE A 10 13.65 -26.60 11.21
N ARG A 11 14.96 -26.59 10.94
CA ARG A 11 15.99 -26.00 11.80
C ARG A 11 16.69 -24.85 11.10
N PHE A 12 17.25 -23.94 11.91
CA PHE A 12 17.98 -22.79 11.40
C PHE A 12 19.15 -23.18 10.48
N ARG A 13 19.93 -24.21 10.85
CA ARG A 13 21.06 -24.67 10.02
C ARG A 13 20.61 -25.29 8.70
N ASP A 14 19.44 -25.91 8.65
CA ASP A 14 18.93 -26.53 7.42
C ASP A 14 18.47 -25.48 6.40
N ILE A 15 17.82 -24.40 6.86
CA ILE A 15 17.39 -23.30 5.96
C ILE A 15 18.56 -22.45 5.45
N GLN A 16 19.70 -22.45 6.16
CA GLN A 16 20.95 -21.90 5.64
C GLN A 16 21.49 -22.74 4.47
N ALA A 17 21.31 -24.07 4.51
CA ALA A 17 21.75 -24.96 3.44
C ALA A 17 20.84 -24.87 2.21
N GLN A 18 19.51 -24.82 2.40
CA GLN A 18 18.55 -24.60 1.33
C GLN A 18 17.19 -24.13 1.91
N PRO A 19 16.51 -23.14 1.31
CA PRO A 19 15.18 -22.72 1.75
C PRO A 19 14.20 -23.90 1.89
N ARG A 20 13.32 -23.83 2.88
CA ARG A 20 12.31 -24.86 3.17
C ARG A 20 10.91 -24.27 3.05
N LYS A 21 10.02 -25.01 2.39
CA LYS A 21 8.58 -24.72 2.39
C LYS A 21 8.01 -25.03 3.78
N ILE A 22 7.10 -24.19 4.25
CA ILE A 22 6.45 -24.33 5.55
C ILE A 22 5.34 -25.40 5.52
N ILE A 23 4.71 -25.64 6.67
CA ILE A 23 3.65 -26.63 6.87
C ILE A 23 2.31 -25.91 6.98
N SER A 24 1.24 -26.51 6.43
CA SER A 24 -0.13 -26.08 6.65
C SER A 24 -0.41 -25.94 8.16
N SER A 25 -0.83 -24.74 8.58
CA SER A 25 -1.07 -24.41 9.99
C SER A 25 -2.47 -23.81 10.18
N PRO A 26 -3.18 -24.11 11.27
CA PRO A 26 -4.47 -23.48 11.58
C PRO A 26 -4.35 -21.97 11.85
N THR A 27 -3.13 -21.43 11.98
CA THR A 27 -2.87 -19.98 11.98
C THR A 27 -3.31 -19.31 10.68
N TRP A 28 -3.24 -20.02 9.56
CA TRP A 28 -3.56 -19.52 8.22
C TRP A 28 -4.78 -20.23 7.62
N SER A 29 -5.22 -19.76 6.46
CA SER A 29 -6.44 -20.27 5.81
C SER A 29 -6.22 -20.84 4.41
N GLY A 30 -4.97 -21.02 3.98
CA GLY A 30 -4.60 -21.78 2.78
C GLY A 30 -3.84 -23.07 3.12
N LEU A 31 -3.48 -23.82 2.09
CA LEU A 31 -2.74 -25.08 2.20
C LEU A 31 -1.32 -24.96 1.63
N GLU A 32 -0.36 -25.58 2.31
CA GLU A 32 1.00 -25.78 1.84
C GLU A 32 1.14 -27.18 1.24
N ASP A 33 0.63 -27.34 0.03
CA ASP A 33 0.48 -28.62 -0.66
C ASP A 33 1.26 -28.65 -1.98
N GLU A 34 1.56 -29.85 -2.49
CA GLU A 34 2.31 -30.02 -3.75
C GLU A 34 1.41 -30.08 -4.99
N HIS A 35 0.10 -30.17 -4.81
CA HIS A 35 -0.90 -30.26 -5.89
C HIS A 35 -1.83 -29.04 -5.95
N VAL A 36 -1.95 -28.27 -4.88
CA VAL A 36 -2.70 -27.00 -4.85
C VAL A 36 -1.85 -25.87 -4.27
N SER A 37 -1.75 -24.77 -5.02
CA SER A 37 -1.09 -23.55 -4.53
C SER A 37 -1.84 -22.96 -3.34
N TYR A 38 -1.09 -22.31 -2.44
CA TYR A 38 -1.70 -21.58 -1.33
C TYR A 38 -2.74 -20.56 -1.83
N ASN A 39 -3.97 -20.65 -1.30
CA ASN A 39 -5.04 -19.71 -1.54
C ASN A 39 -5.72 -19.33 -0.22
N ALA A 40 -5.82 -18.04 0.07
CA ALA A 40 -6.42 -17.57 1.31
C ALA A 40 -7.90 -17.96 1.39
N CYS A 41 -8.34 -18.37 2.58
CA CYS A 41 -9.70 -18.86 2.87
C CYS A 41 -10.08 -20.21 2.24
N TYR A 42 -9.12 -20.93 1.64
CA TYR A 42 -9.32 -22.29 1.16
C TYR A 42 -9.87 -23.22 2.25
N THR A 43 -9.29 -23.19 3.46
CA THR A 43 -9.76 -24.04 4.57
C THR A 43 -11.14 -23.63 5.07
N ASN A 44 -11.50 -22.36 5.00
CA ASN A 44 -12.86 -21.93 5.35
C ASN A 44 -13.91 -22.55 4.40
N VAL A 45 -13.58 -22.64 3.12
CA VAL A 45 -14.46 -23.21 2.09
C VAL A 45 -14.49 -24.73 2.13
N HIS A 46 -13.33 -25.40 2.21
CA HIS A 46 -13.22 -26.85 2.01
C HIS A 46 -13.21 -27.65 3.32
N GLU A 47 -12.70 -27.06 4.42
CA GLU A 47 -12.66 -27.71 5.74
C GLU A 47 -13.79 -27.22 6.65
N LEU A 48 -14.67 -26.35 6.12
CA LEU A 48 -15.84 -25.81 6.82
C LEU A 48 -15.50 -25.10 8.14
N ILE A 49 -14.26 -24.61 8.27
CA ILE A 49 -13.84 -23.79 9.41
C ILE A 49 -14.51 -22.42 9.28
N PRO A 50 -15.30 -21.96 10.27
CA PRO A 50 -15.92 -20.65 10.20
C PRO A 50 -14.91 -19.51 10.06
N TRP A 51 -15.29 -18.45 9.34
CA TRP A 51 -14.57 -17.17 9.47
C TRP A 51 -14.77 -16.65 10.90
N ARG A 52 -13.79 -15.92 11.43
CA ARG A 52 -13.87 -15.33 12.78
C ARG A 52 -14.66 -14.02 12.74
N THR A 53 -15.92 -14.10 12.32
CA THR A 53 -16.90 -13.02 12.22
C THR A 53 -18.14 -13.38 13.04
N LEU A 54 -19.05 -12.42 13.27
CA LEU A 54 -20.26 -12.63 14.08
C LEU A 54 -21.13 -13.79 13.56
N SER A 55 -21.24 -13.92 12.23
CA SER A 55 -22.07 -14.96 11.58
C SER A 55 -21.32 -16.25 11.23
N GLY A 56 -20.00 -16.30 11.48
CA GLY A 56 -19.13 -17.40 11.04
C GLY A 56 -18.87 -17.45 9.53
N ARG A 57 -19.32 -16.44 8.76
CA ARG A 57 -19.25 -16.36 7.28
C ARG A 57 -18.61 -15.05 6.84
N GLN A 58 -18.35 -14.91 5.53
CA GLN A 58 -17.98 -13.63 4.94
C GLN A 58 -19.10 -12.61 5.22
N GLN A 59 -18.82 -11.61 6.06
CA GLN A 59 -19.83 -10.74 6.65
C GLN A 59 -20.06 -9.50 5.79
N LEU A 60 -21.10 -9.54 4.94
CA LEU A 60 -21.47 -8.41 4.09
C LEU A 60 -22.15 -7.29 4.89
N TYR A 61 -22.91 -7.64 5.94
CA TYR A 61 -23.62 -6.67 6.79
C TYR A 61 -22.87 -6.41 8.10
N GLN A 62 -22.45 -5.18 8.31
CA GLN A 62 -21.71 -4.72 9.50
C GLN A 62 -22.71 -4.07 10.48
N ASP A 63 -23.16 -4.82 11.47
CA ASP A 63 -24.31 -4.46 12.31
C ASP A 63 -23.96 -3.71 13.59
N HIS A 64 -22.67 -3.55 13.91
CA HIS A 64 -22.21 -2.76 15.04
C HIS A 64 -22.81 -1.34 14.98
N GLU A 65 -23.17 -0.78 16.15
CA GLU A 65 -23.88 0.50 16.24
C GLU A 65 -23.17 1.62 15.46
N TRP A 66 -21.85 1.70 15.56
CA TRP A 66 -21.05 2.67 14.79
C TRP A 66 -21.13 2.43 13.28
N MET A 67 -21.05 1.17 12.82
CA MET A 67 -21.11 0.87 11.39
C MET A 67 -22.45 1.29 10.80
N ARG A 68 -23.56 1.09 11.54
CA ARG A 68 -24.88 1.58 11.14
C ARG A 68 -24.97 3.10 11.18
N ALA A 69 -24.56 3.71 12.28
CA ALA A 69 -24.65 5.16 12.49
C ALA A 69 -23.82 5.96 11.49
N PHE A 70 -22.64 5.46 11.13
CA PHE A 70 -21.78 6.08 10.13
C PHE A 70 -22.12 5.69 8.69
N GLY A 71 -23.13 4.85 8.43
CA GLY A 71 -23.54 4.48 7.07
C GLY A 71 -22.58 3.53 6.35
N GLU A 72 -21.97 2.59 7.09
CA GLU A 72 -21.06 1.54 6.61
C GLU A 72 -21.60 0.12 6.87
N SER A 73 -22.90 -0.01 7.17
CA SER A 73 -23.52 -1.31 7.41
C SER A 73 -23.55 -2.19 6.15
N LEU A 74 -23.55 -1.58 4.97
CA LEU A 74 -23.28 -2.19 3.67
C LEU A 74 -22.28 -1.32 2.90
N MET A 75 -21.66 -1.89 1.87
CA MET A 75 -20.82 -1.14 0.94
C MET A 75 -21.62 -0.03 0.26
N VAL A 76 -21.07 1.18 0.28
CA VAL A 76 -21.61 2.36 -0.42
C VAL A 76 -20.47 3.13 -1.08
N TYR A 77 -20.78 3.87 -2.14
CA TYR A 77 -19.83 4.84 -2.68
C TYR A 77 -19.57 5.95 -1.65
N ARG A 78 -18.30 6.30 -1.44
CA ARG A 78 -17.89 7.48 -0.68
C ARG A 78 -16.84 8.27 -1.47
N PRO A 79 -17.06 9.58 -1.68
CA PRO A 79 -16.05 10.41 -2.32
C PRO A 79 -14.83 10.56 -1.41
N PRO A 80 -13.64 10.91 -1.96
CA PRO A 80 -12.51 11.34 -1.15
C PRO A 80 -12.91 12.47 -0.19
N ILE A 81 -12.40 12.43 1.05
CA ILE A 81 -12.65 13.49 2.02
C ILE A 81 -11.90 14.77 1.64
N ASP A 82 -12.47 15.93 1.98
CA ASP A 82 -11.75 17.20 1.89
C ASP A 82 -10.87 17.39 3.13
N THR A 83 -9.55 17.26 2.94
CA THR A 83 -8.56 17.47 4.01
C THR A 83 -8.37 18.94 4.38
N ARG A 84 -8.84 19.86 3.53
CA ARG A 84 -8.73 21.33 3.68
C ARG A 84 -7.29 21.83 3.80
N ALA A 85 -6.30 21.03 3.42
CA ALA A 85 -4.89 21.34 3.66
C ALA A 85 -4.28 22.32 2.63
N ALA A 86 -4.79 22.35 1.39
CA ALA A 86 -4.22 23.19 0.33
C ALA A 86 -4.69 24.66 0.42
N LYS A 87 -6.00 24.88 0.58
CA LYS A 87 -6.63 26.21 0.54
C LYS A 87 -5.98 27.26 1.49
N PRO A 88 -5.57 26.92 2.72
CA PRO A 88 -4.97 27.91 3.63
C PRO A 88 -3.62 28.46 3.19
N LEU A 89 -2.85 27.72 2.39
CA LEU A 89 -1.51 28.14 1.96
C LEU A 89 -1.41 28.55 0.49
N LEU A 90 -2.36 28.15 -0.35
CA LEU A 90 -2.36 28.49 -1.78
C LEU A 90 -2.30 30.02 -1.97
N ASN A 91 -1.27 30.50 -2.66
CA ASN A 91 -0.89 31.88 -2.93
C ASN A 91 -0.61 32.74 -1.68
N SER A 92 -0.42 32.12 -0.51
CA SER A 92 -0.16 32.83 0.75
C SER A 92 1.28 33.34 0.89
N LYS A 93 2.23 32.68 0.21
CA LYS A 93 3.68 32.97 0.24
C LYS A 93 4.28 32.82 -1.17
N PRO A 94 3.87 33.67 -2.13
CA PRO A 94 4.24 33.50 -3.53
C PRO A 94 5.75 33.72 -3.73
N ASN A 95 6.35 32.92 -4.62
CA ASN A 95 7.74 33.08 -5.07
C ASN A 95 7.85 33.74 -6.46
N GLY A 96 6.72 34.17 -7.03
CA GLY A 96 6.63 34.74 -8.38
C GLY A 96 6.17 33.76 -9.47
N ASN A 97 6.09 32.46 -9.17
CA ASN A 97 5.58 31.43 -10.07
C ASN A 97 4.11 31.09 -9.77
N PRO A 98 3.34 30.57 -10.74
CA PRO A 98 1.97 30.12 -10.51
C PRO A 98 1.89 28.91 -9.56
N GLU A 99 0.79 28.80 -8.82
CA GLU A 99 0.51 27.68 -7.91
C GLU A 99 -0.81 26.98 -8.29
N LYS A 100 -0.85 25.64 -8.21
CA LYS A 100 -2.04 24.83 -8.51
C LYS A 100 -2.22 23.72 -7.48
N ALA A 101 -3.44 23.52 -7.01
CA ALA A 101 -3.78 22.42 -6.11
C ALA A 101 -4.00 21.13 -6.91
N LEU A 102 -3.27 20.07 -6.57
CA LEU A 102 -3.34 18.74 -7.19
C LEU A 102 -3.57 17.67 -6.12
N ASN A 103 -4.05 16.49 -6.53
CA ASN A 103 -4.10 15.33 -5.64
C ASN A 103 -2.69 14.73 -5.48
N PHE A 104 -2.23 14.58 -4.23
CA PHE A 104 -0.88 14.09 -3.94
C PHE A 104 -0.90 12.59 -3.67
N LEU A 105 -0.56 11.79 -4.69
CA LEU A 105 -0.52 10.33 -4.61
C LEU A 105 0.92 9.85 -4.34
N THR A 106 1.06 8.87 -3.45
CA THR A 106 2.37 8.29 -3.05
C THR A 106 2.45 6.79 -3.32
N PRO A 107 2.30 6.34 -4.59
CA PRO A 107 2.48 4.92 -4.91
C PRO A 107 3.91 4.48 -4.61
N HIS A 108 4.10 3.18 -4.34
CA HIS A 108 5.43 2.65 -4.07
C HIS A 108 6.34 2.83 -5.30
N GLN A 109 7.58 3.26 -5.05
CA GLN A 109 8.56 3.51 -6.11
C GLN A 109 9.09 2.22 -6.73
N LYS A 110 9.56 2.31 -7.98
CA LYS A 110 10.28 1.23 -8.68
C LYS A 110 11.73 1.08 -8.22
N TRP A 111 12.33 2.15 -7.69
CA TRP A 111 13.79 2.28 -7.48
C TRP A 111 14.21 2.11 -6.02
N GLY A 112 13.48 1.29 -5.27
CA GLY A 112 13.76 0.99 -3.88
C GLY A 112 12.60 0.28 -3.20
N ILE A 113 12.82 -0.18 -1.97
CA ILE A 113 11.77 -0.73 -1.12
C ILE A 113 11.58 0.23 0.04
N HIS A 114 10.52 1.05 -0.04
CA HIS A 114 10.37 2.23 0.82
C HIS A 114 11.58 3.17 0.68
N SER A 115 12.25 3.53 1.78
CA SER A 115 13.53 4.25 1.75
C SER A 115 14.76 3.34 1.71
N THR A 116 14.60 2.02 1.88
CA THR A 116 15.73 1.11 1.68
C THR A 116 16.10 1.09 0.21
N TYR A 117 17.38 1.28 -0.07
CA TYR A 117 17.95 1.48 -1.40
C TYR A 117 17.67 2.84 -2.05
N SER A 118 16.95 3.78 -1.41
CA SER A 118 16.73 5.10 -2.02
C SER A 118 18.02 5.92 -2.14
N ASP A 119 18.99 5.66 -1.27
CA ASP A 119 20.34 6.23 -1.27
C ASP A 119 21.37 5.34 -1.99
N ASN A 120 20.94 4.17 -2.47
CA ASN A 120 21.83 3.27 -3.20
C ASN A 120 22.17 3.87 -4.55
N LEU A 121 23.48 4.03 -4.82
CA LEU A 121 23.96 4.65 -6.04
C LEU A 121 23.42 3.98 -7.31
N LEU A 122 23.30 2.65 -7.35
CA LEU A 122 22.75 1.95 -8.52
C LEU A 122 21.30 2.35 -8.78
N MET A 123 20.48 2.41 -7.73
CA MET A 123 19.08 2.81 -7.86
C MET A 123 18.95 4.28 -8.23
N LEU A 124 19.78 5.15 -7.64
CA LEU A 124 19.84 6.56 -8.00
C LEU A 124 20.21 6.75 -9.47
N THR A 125 21.22 6.01 -9.97
CA THR A 125 21.67 6.09 -11.37
C THR A 125 20.65 5.55 -12.36
N LEU A 126 19.91 4.48 -12.02
CA LEU A 126 18.84 3.95 -12.88
C LEU A 126 17.55 4.77 -12.81
N SER A 127 17.39 5.55 -11.76
CA SER A 127 16.30 6.50 -11.56
C SER A 127 16.71 7.88 -12.11
N ARG A 128 16.25 8.94 -11.44
CA ARG A 128 16.57 10.34 -11.71
C ARG A 128 17.52 10.93 -10.65
N GLY A 129 18.36 10.14 -9.99
CA GLY A 129 19.41 10.64 -9.11
C GLY A 129 18.96 11.35 -7.83
N GLY A 130 17.72 11.14 -7.37
CA GLY A 130 17.21 11.71 -6.12
C GLY A 130 15.68 11.76 -6.06
N PRO A 131 15.12 12.52 -5.11
CA PRO A 131 13.68 12.73 -4.99
C PRO A 131 13.08 13.36 -6.25
N ILE A 132 11.98 12.78 -6.72
CA ILE A 132 11.23 13.25 -7.88
C ILE A 132 9.73 13.17 -7.65
N VAL A 133 8.96 14.02 -8.33
CA VAL A 133 7.50 14.01 -8.36
C VAL A 133 7.02 13.87 -9.81
N TRP A 134 6.11 12.94 -10.04
CA TRP A 134 5.49 12.79 -11.36
C TRP A 134 4.32 13.75 -11.51
N MET A 135 4.29 14.49 -12.61
CA MET A 135 3.24 15.44 -12.96
C MET A 135 2.75 15.19 -14.40
N SER A 136 1.49 15.50 -14.67
CA SER A 136 0.97 15.44 -16.05
C SER A 136 1.61 16.54 -16.91
N GLU A 137 1.73 16.31 -18.22
CA GLU A 137 2.26 17.33 -19.13
C GLU A 137 1.41 18.61 -19.14
N ASP A 138 0.10 18.49 -19.02
CA ASP A 138 -0.81 19.64 -19.03
C ASP A 138 -0.70 20.47 -17.75
N ASP A 139 -0.60 19.83 -16.58
CA ASP A 139 -0.36 20.54 -15.31
C ASP A 139 1.01 21.22 -15.31
N ALA A 140 2.06 20.54 -15.80
CA ALA A 140 3.40 21.09 -15.88
C ALA A 140 3.45 22.31 -16.81
N ARG A 141 2.79 22.22 -17.98
CA ARG A 141 2.70 23.33 -18.95
C ARG A 141 1.94 24.53 -18.37
N GLU A 142 0.85 24.30 -17.65
CA GLU A 142 0.08 25.38 -17.00
C GLU A 142 0.90 26.08 -15.91
N LEU A 143 1.72 25.33 -15.18
CA LEU A 143 2.61 25.85 -14.13
C LEU A 143 3.94 26.40 -14.65
N GLY A 144 4.24 26.25 -15.95
CA GLY A 144 5.51 26.67 -16.54
C GLY A 144 6.72 25.83 -16.09
N ILE A 145 6.49 24.58 -15.70
CA ILE A 145 7.51 23.62 -15.24
C ILE A 145 7.95 22.77 -16.42
N VAL A 146 9.27 22.65 -16.66
CA VAL A 146 9.82 21.71 -17.64
C VAL A 146 10.35 20.44 -16.97
N ASP A 147 10.54 19.38 -17.76
CA ASP A 147 11.05 18.12 -17.24
C ASP A 147 12.36 18.33 -16.47
N ASN A 148 12.42 17.79 -15.25
CA ASN A 148 13.56 17.84 -14.35
C ASN A 148 13.86 19.22 -13.70
N ASP A 149 12.96 20.20 -13.82
CA ASP A 149 13.00 21.43 -13.03
C ASP A 149 12.87 21.16 -11.53
N TRP A 150 13.46 22.03 -10.72
CA TRP A 150 13.17 22.03 -9.29
C TRP A 150 11.75 22.52 -9.03
N ILE A 151 11.00 21.74 -8.25
CA ILE A 151 9.66 22.10 -7.79
C ILE A 151 9.58 22.09 -6.26
N GLU A 152 8.62 22.82 -5.73
CA GLU A 152 8.21 22.76 -4.34
C GLU A 152 6.73 22.35 -4.27
N ALA A 153 6.41 21.35 -3.44
CA ALA A 153 5.04 20.96 -3.15
C ALA A 153 4.77 21.16 -1.66
N PHE A 154 3.65 21.79 -1.31
CA PHE A 154 3.36 22.18 0.06
C PHE A 154 1.86 22.19 0.37
N ASN A 155 1.53 22.12 1.65
CA ASN A 155 0.21 22.36 2.20
C ASN A 155 0.33 22.75 3.69
N ALA A 156 -0.79 22.89 4.40
CA ALA A 156 -0.79 23.26 5.81
C ALA A 156 0.05 22.34 6.74
N ASN A 157 0.41 21.13 6.30
CA ASN A 157 1.21 20.18 7.08
C ASN A 157 2.73 20.37 6.90
N GLY A 158 3.18 21.01 5.81
CA GLY A 158 4.60 21.16 5.50
C GLY A 158 4.89 21.33 4.01
N ALA A 159 6.17 21.27 3.66
CA ALA A 159 6.67 21.43 2.30
C ALA A 159 7.75 20.38 1.98
N LEU A 160 7.93 20.09 0.70
CA LEU A 160 9.01 19.26 0.17
C LEU A 160 9.56 19.88 -1.12
N THR A 161 10.81 19.56 -1.45
CA THR A 161 11.47 19.93 -2.70
C THR A 161 11.92 18.68 -3.44
N ALA A 162 11.77 18.71 -4.77
CA ALA A 162 12.08 17.60 -5.66
C ALA A 162 12.30 18.11 -7.09
N ARG A 163 12.57 17.18 -8.01
CA ARG A 163 12.52 17.41 -9.46
C ARG A 163 11.36 16.67 -10.13
#